data_AF-A0A1X3D1J7-F1
#
_entry.id   AF-A0A1X3D1J7-F1
#
_cell.length_a   1.000
_cell.length_b   1.000
_cell.length_c   1.000
_cell.angle_alpha   90.00
_cell.angle_beta   90.00
_cell.angle_gamma   90.00
#
_symmetry.space_group_name_H-M   'P 1'
#
loop_
_entity.id
_entity.type
_entity.pdbx_description
1 polymer ?
#
loop_
_entity_poly.entity_id
_entity_poly.type
_entity_poly.pdbx_seq_one_letter_code
_entity_poly.pdbx_strand_id
1 'polypeptide(L)'
;MALLIHQFEEYVLPGGGPVIVNIGTFGERENYLRYPGNMHSSMLVNNVAYIFYALAVVFPEWVWLGLATMFFNLFQLYGHGWQMNKALNTWYNPGLASVVFLFVPIAAYYSEFK
;
A
#
# COMPACT_ATOMS: atom_id res chain seq x y z
N MET A 1 -4.47 -10.10 7.23
CA MET A 1 -4.63 -10.61 5.85
C MET A 1 -4.69 -9.51 4.80
N ALA A 2 -5.19 -8.30 5.11
CA ALA A 2 -5.29 -7.21 4.13
C ALA A 2 -3.96 -6.85 3.42
N LEU A 3 -2.85 -6.78 4.17
CA LEU A 3 -1.53 -6.49 3.59
C LEU A 3 -1.05 -7.56 2.59
N LEU A 4 -1.39 -8.83 2.81
CA LEU A 4 -1.06 -9.91 1.87
C LEU A 4 -1.85 -9.78 0.56
N ILE A 5 -3.13 -9.43 0.64
CA ILE A 5 -3.99 -9.23 -0.53
C ILE A 5 -3.51 -8.00 -1.31
N HIS A 6 -3.11 -6.94 -0.62
CA HIS A 6 -2.51 -5.75 -1.24
C HIS A 6 -1.22 -6.07 -1.99
N GLN A 7 -0.29 -6.79 -1.35
CA GLN A 7 0.93 -7.27 -2.01
C GLN A 7 0.63 -8.21 -3.19
N PHE A 8 -0.38 -9.08 -3.06
CA PHE A 8 -0.80 -9.94 -4.15
C PHE A 8 -1.27 -9.12 -5.37
N GLU A 9 -2.03 -8.05 -5.15
CA GLU A 9 -2.41 -7.16 -6.23
C GLU A 9 -1.19 -6.52 -6.90
N GLU A 10 -0.26 -6.01 -6.10
CA GLU A 10 0.93 -5.31 -6.60
C GLU A 10 1.93 -6.21 -7.34
N TYR A 11 2.05 -7.49 -6.95
CA TYR A 11 3.06 -8.40 -7.49
C TYR A 11 2.53 -9.47 -8.42
N VAL A 12 1.28 -9.90 -8.27
CA VAL A 12 0.75 -11.09 -8.95
C VAL A 12 -0.38 -10.73 -9.90
N LEU A 13 -1.49 -10.20 -9.40
CA LEU A 13 -2.67 -9.92 -10.21
C LEU A 13 -3.43 -8.70 -9.68
N PRO A 14 -3.47 -7.58 -10.42
CA PRO A 14 -2.95 -7.38 -11.80
C PRO A 14 -1.42 -7.37 -11.93
N GLY A 15 -0.67 -7.13 -10.83
CA GLY A 15 0.79 -7.00 -10.83
C GLY A 15 1.31 -5.68 -11.40
N GLY A 16 2.59 -5.40 -11.19
CA GLY A 16 3.24 -4.19 -11.74
C GLY A 16 3.28 -2.99 -10.79
N GLY A 17 2.98 -3.16 -9.50
CA GLY A 17 3.13 -2.11 -8.48
C GLY A 17 4.45 -1.35 -8.55
N PRO A 18 5.63 -2.02 -8.62
CA PRO A 18 6.93 -1.33 -8.75
C PRO A 18 7.02 -0.42 -9.98
N VAL A 19 6.48 -0.88 -11.12
CA VAL A 19 6.48 -0.12 -12.38
C VAL A 19 5.63 1.14 -12.23
N ILE A 20 4.47 1.00 -11.61
CA ILE A 20 3.54 2.12 -11.38
C ILE A 20 4.16 3.16 -10.44
N VAL A 21 4.89 2.73 -9.42
CA VAL A 21 5.62 3.66 -8.54
C VAL A 21 6.67 4.43 -9.35
N ASN A 22 7.47 3.73 -10.18
CA ASN A 22 8.49 4.38 -11.01
C ASN A 22 7.88 5.40 -11.99
N ILE A 23 6.79 5.05 -12.67
CA ILE A 23 6.12 5.96 -13.62
C ILE A 23 5.37 7.08 -12.90
N GLY A 24 4.57 6.72 -11.90
CA GLY A 24 3.57 7.59 -11.29
C GLY A 24 4.04 8.43 -10.12
N THR A 25 5.09 7.97 -9.40
CA THR A 25 5.70 8.73 -8.30
C THR A 25 6.98 9.40 -8.75
N PHE A 26 7.85 8.67 -9.44
CA PHE A 26 9.18 9.18 -9.84
C PHE A 26 9.22 9.78 -11.25
N GLY A 27 8.15 9.66 -12.03
CA GLY A 27 8.11 10.24 -13.37
C GLY A 27 9.03 9.56 -14.38
N GLU A 28 9.52 8.34 -14.10
CA GLU A 28 10.42 7.61 -14.99
C GLU A 28 9.67 7.21 -16.28
N ARG A 29 10.35 7.30 -17.43
CA ARG A 29 9.76 7.04 -18.76
C ARG A 29 10.60 6.12 -19.62
N GLU A 30 11.88 5.96 -19.32
CA GLU A 30 12.83 5.16 -20.08
C GLU A 30 13.06 3.80 -19.42
N ASN A 31 13.42 3.78 -18.13
CA ASN A 31 13.82 2.56 -17.42
C ASN A 31 12.91 2.23 -16.22
N TYR A 32 11.61 2.45 -16.37
CA TYR A 32 10.62 2.28 -15.30
C TYR A 32 10.46 0.84 -14.81
N LEU A 33 11.04 -0.16 -15.49
CA LEU A 33 11.05 -1.54 -15.02
C LEU A 33 12.07 -1.79 -13.89
N ARG A 34 13.10 -0.94 -13.77
CA ARG A 34 14.25 -1.19 -12.88
C ARG A 34 14.78 0.04 -12.16
N TYR A 35 14.27 1.24 -12.47
CA TYR A 35 14.72 2.49 -11.88
C TYR A 35 13.55 3.45 -11.62
N PRO A 36 13.58 4.22 -10.51
CA PRO A 36 14.56 4.14 -9.41
C PRO A 36 14.38 2.91 -8.52
N GLY A 37 13.19 2.31 -8.50
CA GLY A 37 12.93 1.06 -7.81
C GLY A 37 12.95 -0.16 -8.74
N ASN A 38 13.19 -1.33 -8.15
CA ASN A 38 12.99 -2.63 -8.79
C ASN A 38 12.13 -3.54 -7.90
N MET A 39 11.84 -4.75 -8.36
CA MET A 39 11.01 -5.70 -7.64
C MET A 39 11.51 -5.97 -6.21
N HIS A 40 12.82 -6.08 -6.01
CA HIS A 40 13.40 -6.35 -4.70
C HIS A 40 13.26 -5.16 -3.75
N SER A 41 13.53 -3.94 -4.22
CA SER A 41 13.37 -2.75 -3.38
C SER A 41 11.91 -2.53 -2.99
N SER A 42 10.98 -2.75 -3.92
CA SER A 42 9.55 -2.67 -3.62
C SER A 42 9.12 -3.73 -2.61
N MET A 43 9.57 -4.98 -2.79
CA MET A 43 9.30 -6.07 -1.83
C MET A 43 9.86 -5.75 -0.43
N LEU A 44 11.06 -5.16 -0.36
CA LEU A 44 11.66 -4.76 0.91
C LEU A 44 10.79 -3.72 1.62
N VAL A 45 10.41 -2.64 0.94
CA VAL A 45 9.56 -1.58 1.50
C VAL A 45 8.22 -2.14 1.97
N ASN A 46 7.60 -2.99 1.16
CA ASN A 46 6.34 -3.64 1.49
C ASN A 46 6.46 -4.57 2.71
N ASN A 47 7.58 -5.28 2.85
CA ASN A 47 7.79 -6.17 3.97
C ASN A 47 8.12 -5.43 5.27
N VAL A 48 8.68 -4.23 5.20
CA VAL A 48 8.87 -3.38 6.39
C VAL A 48 7.53 -3.03 7.04
N ALA A 49 6.44 -2.93 6.28
CA ALA A 49 5.11 -2.70 6.85
C ALA A 49 4.73 -3.79 7.86
N TYR A 50 5.02 -5.07 7.59
CA TYR A 50 4.70 -6.17 8.52
C TYR A 50 5.31 -5.99 9.91
N ILE A 51 6.46 -5.33 10.03
CA ILE A 51 7.08 -5.05 11.33
C ILE A 51 6.13 -4.20 12.18
N PHE A 52 5.57 -3.14 11.61
CA PHE A 52 4.65 -2.25 12.33
C PHE A 52 3.31 -2.93 12.67
N TYR A 53 2.76 -3.73 11.75
CA TYR A 53 1.55 -4.51 12.04
C TYR A 53 1.80 -5.55 13.12
N ALA A 54 2.94 -6.26 13.08
CA ALA A 54 3.31 -7.24 14.08
C ALA A 54 3.47 -6.58 15.46
N LEU A 55 4.15 -5.42 15.53
CA LEU A 55 4.27 -4.66 16.77
C LEU A 55 2.90 -4.24 17.32
N ALA A 56 1.98 -3.77 16.47
CA ALA A 56 0.63 -3.40 16.91
C ALA A 56 -0.19 -4.59 17.44
N VAL A 57 0.05 -5.80 16.92
CA VAL A 57 -0.59 -7.04 17.39
C VAL A 57 0.03 -7.53 18.70
N VAL A 58 1.35 -7.45 18.85
CA VAL A 58 2.08 -7.92 20.04
C VAL A 58 1.90 -6.97 21.23
N PHE A 59 1.80 -5.66 20.97
CA PHE A 59 1.63 -4.61 21.99
C PHE A 59 0.31 -3.82 21.77
N PRO A 60 -0.86 -4.47 21.87
CA PRO A 60 -2.15 -3.85 21.57
C PRO A 60 -2.56 -2.71 22.52
N GLU A 61 -1.92 -2.63 23.69
CA GLU A 61 -2.06 -1.56 24.68
C GLU A 61 -1.34 -0.26 24.26
N TRP A 62 -0.40 -0.32 23.32
CA TRP A 62 0.26 0.86 22.75
C TRP A 62 -0.60 1.43 21.62
N VAL A 63 -1.62 2.22 21.98
CA VAL A 63 -2.63 2.78 21.06
C VAL A 63 -2.01 3.48 19.84
N TRP A 64 -0.86 4.12 20.00
CA TRP A 64 -0.12 4.78 18.91
C TRP A 64 0.30 3.82 17.79
N LEU A 65 0.61 2.56 18.08
CA LEU A 65 0.94 1.57 17.05
C LEU A 65 -0.29 1.23 16.20
N GLY A 66 -1.46 1.05 16.83
CA GLY A 66 -2.71 0.83 16.10
C GLY A 66 -3.10 2.05 15.26
N LEU A 67 -2.97 3.26 15.81
CA LEU A 67 -3.18 4.51 15.07
C LEU A 67 -2.21 4.63 13.88
N ALA A 68 -0.93 4.29 14.06
CA ALA A 68 0.04 4.31 12.96
C ALA A 68 -0.37 3.35 11.83
N THR A 69 -0.80 2.12 12.15
CA THR A 69 -1.31 1.18 11.13
C THR A 69 -2.60 1.65 10.47
N MET A 70 -3.49 2.32 11.21
CA MET A 70 -4.72 2.92 10.67
C MET A 70 -4.40 4.07 9.70
N PHE A 71 -3.52 4.98 10.07
CA PHE A 71 -3.11 6.08 9.18
C PHE A 71 -2.34 5.56 7.96
N PHE A 72 -1.52 4.53 8.12
CA PHE A 72 -0.89 3.86 6.98
C PHE A 72 -1.94 3.28 6.03
N ASN A 73 -2.95 2.55 6.52
CA ASN A 73 -4.07 2.04 5.72
C ASN A 73 -4.76 3.17 4.92
N LEU A 74 -5.02 4.30 5.57
CA LEU A 74 -5.67 5.46 4.93
C LEU A 74 -4.76 6.15 3.91
N PHE A 75 -3.45 6.20 4.15
CA PHE A 75 -2.50 6.77 3.20
C PHE A 75 -2.43 5.96 1.90
N GLN A 76 -2.66 4.64 1.96
CA GLN A 76 -2.78 3.81 0.76
C GLN A 76 -3.97 4.23 -0.12
N LEU A 77 -5.05 4.75 0.46
CA LEU A 77 -6.17 5.33 -0.32
C LEU A 77 -5.75 6.57 -1.09
N TYR A 78 -4.92 7.43 -0.51
CA TYR A 78 -4.38 8.56 -1.24
C TYR A 78 -3.47 8.11 -2.40
N GLY A 79 -2.54 7.19 -2.14
CA GLY A 79 -1.61 6.66 -3.13
C GLY A 79 -2.31 5.95 -4.29
N HIS A 80 -3.04 4.88 -3.99
CA HIS A 80 -3.71 4.06 -5.01
C HIS A 80 -5.01 4.68 -5.51
N GLY A 81 -5.79 5.34 -4.65
CA GLY A 81 -7.08 5.91 -5.05
C GLY A 81 -6.95 7.15 -5.92
N TRP A 82 -5.94 7.98 -5.67
CA TRP A 82 -5.79 9.26 -6.35
C TRP A 82 -4.46 9.43 -7.09
N GLN A 83 -3.33 9.39 -6.39
CA GLN A 83 -2.03 9.80 -6.96
C GLN A 83 -1.62 8.92 -8.15
N MET A 84 -1.61 7.60 -7.99
CA MET A 84 -1.17 6.66 -9.03
C MET A 84 -2.13 6.64 -10.22
N ASN A 85 -3.43 6.61 -9.95
CA ASN A 85 -4.48 6.69 -10.97
C ASN A 85 -4.35 7.96 -11.83
N LYS A 86 -4.18 9.12 -11.17
CA LYS A 86 -3.97 10.40 -11.84
C LYS A 86 -2.69 10.40 -12.68
N ALA A 87 -1.60 9.85 -12.16
CA ALA A 87 -0.31 9.86 -12.85
C ALA A 87 -0.28 8.92 -14.07
N LEU A 88 -1.04 7.83 -14.04
CA LEU A 88 -1.15 6.85 -15.13
C LEU A 88 -2.34 7.11 -16.07
N ASN A 89 -3.18 8.10 -15.76
CA ASN A 89 -4.44 8.35 -16.45
C ASN A 89 -5.33 7.09 -16.53
N THR A 90 -5.41 6.36 -15.42
CA THR A 90 -6.22 5.14 -15.25
C THR A 90 -7.19 5.30 -14.08
N TRP A 91 -8.26 4.52 -14.07
CA TRP A 91 -9.20 4.44 -12.96
C TRP A 91 -8.85 3.34 -11.95
N TYR A 92 -7.98 2.40 -12.34
CA TYR A 92 -7.55 1.28 -11.51
C TYR A 92 -6.05 1.04 -11.60
N ASN A 93 -5.47 0.65 -10.48
CA ASN A 93 -4.09 0.19 -10.37
C ASN A 93 -3.98 -0.95 -9.34
N PRO A 94 -2.96 -1.82 -9.48
CA PRO A 94 -2.54 -2.81 -8.50
C PRO A 94 -2.52 -2.24 -7.08
N GLY A 95 -3.30 -2.81 -6.17
CA GLY A 95 -3.41 -2.41 -4.77
C GLY A 95 -4.74 -1.71 -4.46
N LEU A 96 -5.38 -1.08 -5.45
CA LEU A 96 -6.58 -0.28 -5.21
C LEU A 96 -7.76 -1.08 -4.65
N ALA A 97 -7.98 -2.33 -5.10
CA ALA A 97 -9.13 -3.09 -4.62
C ALA A 97 -8.95 -3.47 -3.15
N SER A 98 -7.78 -3.98 -2.78
CA SER A 98 -7.44 -4.26 -1.38
C SER A 98 -7.52 -3.02 -0.49
N VAL A 99 -7.17 -1.84 -1.01
CA VAL A 99 -7.30 -0.57 -0.28
C VAL A 99 -8.76 -0.26 0.01
N VAL A 100 -9.61 -0.27 -1.02
CA VAL A 100 -11.02 0.11 -0.92
C VAL A 100 -11.82 -0.90 -0.09
N PHE A 101 -11.59 -2.20 -0.29
CA PHE A 101 -12.40 -3.25 0.32
C PHE A 101 -11.85 -3.78 1.64
N LEU A 102 -10.58 -3.51 1.98
CA LEU A 102 -9.96 -4.03 3.22
C LEU A 102 -9.36 -2.90 4.07
N PHE A 103 -8.40 -2.12 3.56
CA PHE A 103 -7.72 -1.13 4.39
C PHE A 103 -8.65 -0.03 4.90
N VAL A 104 -9.51 0.53 4.04
CA VAL A 104 -10.46 1.58 4.43
C VAL A 104 -11.50 1.06 5.44
N PRO A 105 -12.20 -0.06 5.22
CA PRO A 105 -13.13 -0.62 6.21
C PRO A 105 -12.46 -0.96 7.55
N ILE A 106 -11.23 -1.51 7.54
CA ILE A 106 -10.48 -1.80 8.77
C ILE A 106 -10.15 -0.50 9.52
N ALA A 107 -9.73 0.55 8.80
CA ALA A 107 -9.42 1.83 9.43
C ALA A 107 -10.67 2.50 10.02
N ALA A 108 -11.80 2.47 9.30
CA ALA A 108 -13.08 2.97 9.79
C ALA A 108 -13.54 2.23 11.06
N TYR A 109 -13.46 0.89 11.04
CA TYR A 109 -13.77 0.07 12.20
C TYR A 109 -12.88 0.41 13.41
N TYR A 110 -11.57 0.59 13.19
CA TYR A 110 -10.66 0.99 14.26
C TYR A 110 -11.01 2.36 14.85
N SER A 111 -11.51 3.30 14.04
CA SER A 111 -11.91 4.64 14.52
C SER A 111 -13.22 4.67 15.31
N GLU A 112 -14.10 3.70 15.11
CA GLU A 112 -15.42 3.64 15.76
C GLU A 112 -15.44 2.79 17.04
N PHE A 113 -14.54 1.81 17.17
CA PHE A 113 -14.60 0.77 18.22
C PHE A 113 -13.44 0.80 19.23
N LYS A 114 -12.58 1.82 19.19
CA LYS A 114 -11.50 2.04 20.18
C LYS A 114 -11.65 3.36 20.92
#